data_AF-A0A3E4EEW8-F1
#
_entry.id   AF-A0A3E4EEW8-F1
#
_cell.length_a   1.000
_cell.length_b   1.000
_cell.length_c   1.000
_cell.angle_alpha   90.00
_cell.angle_beta   90.00
_cell.angle_gamma   90.00
#
_symmetry.space_group_name_H-M   'P 1'
#
loop_
_entity.id
_entity.type
_entity.pdbx_description
1 polymer ?
#
loop_
_entity_poly.entity_id
_entity_poly.type
_entity_poly.pdbx_seq_one_letter_code
_entity_poly.pdbx_strand_id
1 'polypeptide(L)'
;MNDSAWIWPASDMDFWKIDNKETSVKIKWSHNCFEDYKTLSYQFYKCGYKTFEEVIGSGHDNVKSDMWFLTGIFLVRHSIELGLKALLCRVLPRKRDIEDAFEACCHDVSMLFHKYTDVRLENYLTEEEEDWLIRYLDSLEEVDKKSDMFRFPFEDEFLSKYRDKFLDNVDVANNMLQGYALVKKCIERGIVTEEDEFDGKLKPEFFVFASHGIGNCYLWQRISDEGFHVKVTGYSEVIDYIYQNQNITNENKLYPLIFMFRNTIELCLKRLFYSRVDNGVPLKVFNSKRKSHLIKKDLWKNVKPVIKKYANDSGEDLTTIDIVEGLLEEINELDKNGDNFRYPTSYSLEYRFDNKELDISNVYTYLKAIINFLDGCDSMLDAIADYQSEIKAEYEAEMRASLDWY
;
A
#
# COMPACT_ATOMS: atom_id res chain seq x y z
N MET A 1 -13.85 24.07 7.84
CA MET A 1 -12.88 24.71 6.93
C MET A 1 -11.69 25.11 7.78
N ASN A 2 -10.76 24.18 7.97
CA ASN A 2 -9.42 24.54 8.42
C ASN A 2 -8.69 24.98 7.17
N ASP A 3 -8.03 26.13 7.20
CA ASP A 3 -7.06 26.51 6.18
C ASP A 3 -6.03 25.36 6.08
N SER A 4 -6.19 24.49 5.08
CA SER A 4 -5.18 23.52 4.74
C SER A 4 -4.00 24.33 4.23
N ALA A 5 -3.07 24.65 5.13
CA ALA A 5 -1.75 25.12 4.73
C ALA A 5 -1.29 24.23 3.58
N TRP A 6 -1.04 24.84 2.42
CA TRP A 6 -0.67 24.12 1.21
C TRP A 6 0.64 23.37 1.48
N ILE A 7 0.58 22.06 1.72
CA ILE A 7 1.75 21.23 2.04
C ILE A 7 2.53 21.06 0.74
N TRP A 8 3.69 21.71 0.66
CA TRP A 8 4.55 21.73 -0.53
C TRP A 8 6.02 21.63 -0.14
N PRO A 9 6.89 21.02 -0.96
CA PRO A 9 8.31 20.88 -0.63
C PRO A 9 8.98 22.22 -0.32
N ALA A 10 9.74 22.25 0.77
CA ALA A 10 10.54 23.40 1.20
C ALA A 10 11.94 22.94 1.64
N SER A 11 12.93 23.82 1.50
CA SER A 11 14.34 23.49 1.73
C SER A 11 14.71 23.29 3.21
N ASP A 12 13.85 23.69 4.14
CA ASP A 12 14.00 23.56 5.59
C ASP A 12 13.30 22.31 6.15
N MET A 13 12.67 21.48 5.31
CA MET A 13 12.08 20.21 5.73
C MET A 13 13.16 19.21 6.17
N ASP A 14 12.94 18.60 7.32
CA ASP A 14 13.82 17.57 7.90
C ASP A 14 12.95 16.46 8.49
N PHE A 15 13.12 15.23 7.99
CA PHE A 15 12.35 14.06 8.40
C PHE A 15 12.47 13.77 9.91
N TRP A 16 13.63 14.06 10.50
CA TRP A 16 13.94 13.73 11.90
C TRP A 16 13.56 14.84 12.88
N LYS A 17 13.09 15.98 12.38
CA LYS A 17 12.70 17.11 13.22
C LYS A 17 11.53 16.75 14.12
N ILE A 18 11.65 17.10 15.40
CA ILE A 18 10.59 16.97 16.40
C ILE A 18 10.02 18.35 16.66
N ASP A 19 8.97 18.71 15.93
CA ASP A 19 8.30 20.02 16.05
C ASP A 19 7.23 20.02 17.13
N ASN A 20 6.55 18.89 17.30
CA ASN A 20 5.52 18.70 18.31
C ASN A 20 5.79 17.44 19.15
N LYS A 21 6.01 17.64 20.44
CA LYS A 21 6.25 16.55 21.40
C LYS A 21 5.02 15.70 21.68
N GLU A 22 3.81 16.25 21.51
CA GLU A 22 2.56 15.50 21.70
C GLU A 22 2.32 14.46 20.60
N THR A 23 2.92 14.70 19.43
CA THR A 23 2.89 13.81 18.26
C THR A 23 4.19 13.01 18.13
N SER A 24 5.10 13.13 19.10
CA SER A 24 6.32 12.34 19.15
C SER A 24 6.03 10.89 19.57
N VAL A 25 6.60 9.95 18.84
CA VAL A 25 6.50 8.52 19.08
C VAL A 25 7.91 7.93 19.13
N LYS A 26 8.19 7.21 20.21
CA LYS A 26 9.43 6.46 20.35
C LYS A 26 9.25 5.05 19.80
N ILE A 27 9.95 4.76 18.71
CA ILE A 27 10.09 3.40 18.18
C ILE A 27 11.21 2.71 18.95
N LYS A 28 10.84 1.74 19.79
CA LYS A 28 11.76 0.90 20.53
C LYS A 28 11.23 -0.51 20.58
N TRP A 29 11.87 -1.42 19.87
CA TRP A 29 11.50 -2.82 19.85
C TRP A 29 11.91 -3.53 21.13
N SER A 30 11.16 -4.58 21.48
CA SER A 30 11.45 -5.40 22.66
C SER A 30 12.64 -6.34 22.45
N HIS A 31 13.03 -6.55 21.18
CA HIS A 31 13.95 -7.61 20.74
C HIS A 31 13.43 -9.03 21.05
N ASN A 32 12.11 -9.16 21.15
CA ASN A 32 11.41 -10.42 21.13
C ASN A 32 10.58 -10.48 19.84
N CYS A 33 11.02 -11.30 18.88
CA CYS A 33 10.38 -11.37 17.57
C CYS A 33 8.89 -11.74 17.65
N PHE A 34 8.44 -12.55 18.61
CA PHE A 34 7.01 -12.81 18.78
C PHE A 34 6.26 -11.53 19.16
N GLU A 35 6.70 -10.84 20.22
CA GLU A 35 6.02 -9.63 20.71
C GLU A 35 6.07 -8.48 19.69
N ASP A 36 7.18 -8.33 18.97
CA ASP A 36 7.37 -7.24 18.02
C ASP A 36 6.55 -7.45 16.74
N TYR A 37 6.51 -8.68 16.19
CA TYR A 37 5.61 -9.01 15.07
C TYR A 37 4.13 -8.99 15.49
N LYS A 38 3.80 -9.46 16.70
CA LYS A 38 2.45 -9.35 17.29
C LYS A 38 2.00 -7.89 17.37
N THR A 39 2.85 -7.03 17.92
CA THR A 39 2.55 -5.60 18.04
C THR A 39 2.30 -5.00 16.67
N LEU A 40 3.18 -5.23 15.69
CA LEU A 40 3.03 -4.66 14.36
C LEU A 40 1.77 -5.21 13.64
N SER A 41 1.44 -6.49 13.83
CA SER A 41 0.20 -7.10 13.35
C SER A 41 -1.02 -6.30 13.83
N TYR A 42 -1.05 -5.95 15.12
CA TYR A 42 -2.16 -5.21 15.74
C TYR A 42 -2.27 -3.78 15.21
N GLN A 43 -1.14 -3.14 14.91
CA GLN A 43 -1.08 -1.79 14.34
C GLN A 43 -1.67 -1.74 12.92
N PHE A 44 -1.25 -2.67 12.05
CA PHE A 44 -1.79 -2.79 10.70
C PHE A 44 -3.27 -3.16 10.69
N TYR A 45 -3.67 -4.12 11.54
CA TYR A 45 -5.08 -4.50 11.68
C TYR A 45 -5.94 -3.32 12.10
N LYS A 46 -5.52 -2.56 13.13
CA LYS A 46 -6.30 -1.41 13.63
C LYS A 46 -6.52 -0.36 12.53
N CYS A 47 -5.51 -0.10 11.70
CA CYS A 47 -5.65 0.82 10.57
C CYS A 47 -6.57 0.25 9.47
N GLY A 48 -6.43 -1.03 9.14
CA GLY A 48 -7.29 -1.72 8.17
C GLY A 48 -8.75 -1.76 8.61
N TYR A 49 -9.01 -2.16 9.85
CA TYR A 49 -10.35 -2.17 10.44
C TYR A 49 -11.03 -0.80 10.39
N LYS A 50 -10.32 0.26 10.83
CA LYS A 50 -10.87 1.63 10.78
C LYS A 50 -11.09 2.13 9.35
N THR A 51 -10.33 1.63 8.38
CA THR A 51 -10.57 1.92 6.96
C THR A 51 -11.84 1.23 6.48
N PHE A 52 -12.06 -0.05 6.80
CA PHE A 52 -13.29 -0.76 6.45
C PHE A 52 -14.53 -0.15 7.13
N GLU A 53 -14.43 0.23 8.41
CA GLU A 53 -15.51 0.91 9.12
C GLU A 53 -15.94 2.19 8.40
N GLU A 54 -14.98 3.00 7.93
CA GLU A 54 -15.27 4.24 7.19
C GLU A 54 -15.83 3.96 5.80
N VAL A 55 -15.27 3.00 5.06
CA VAL A 55 -15.76 2.60 3.74
C VAL A 55 -17.22 2.15 3.82
N ILE A 56 -17.51 1.19 4.70
CA ILE A 56 -18.85 0.62 4.87
C ILE A 56 -19.82 1.65 5.47
N GLY A 57 -19.38 2.40 6.48
CA GLY A 57 -20.19 3.42 7.15
C GLY A 57 -20.57 4.61 6.26
N SER A 58 -19.78 4.89 5.21
CA SER A 58 -20.07 5.96 4.25
C SER A 58 -21.21 5.64 3.27
N GLY A 59 -21.65 4.38 3.20
CA GLY A 59 -22.75 3.95 2.35
C GLY A 59 -22.40 3.98 0.86
N HIS A 60 -22.77 5.05 0.15
CA HIS A 60 -22.54 5.17 -1.30
C HIS A 60 -21.52 6.25 -1.61
N ASP A 61 -20.25 5.88 -1.42
CA ASP A 61 -19.09 6.65 -1.84
C ASP A 61 -18.21 5.75 -2.71
N ASN A 62 -18.16 6.05 -4.02
CA ASN A 62 -17.41 5.25 -4.98
C ASN A 62 -15.91 5.37 -4.78
N VAL A 63 -15.39 6.53 -4.30
CA VAL A 63 -13.96 6.68 -4.04
C VAL A 63 -13.57 5.75 -2.88
N LYS A 64 -14.39 5.72 -1.82
CA LYS A 64 -14.15 4.80 -0.70
C LYS A 64 -14.33 3.34 -1.10
N SER A 65 -15.42 3.02 -1.79
CA SER A 65 -15.73 1.64 -2.20
C SER A 65 -14.73 1.08 -3.21
N ASP A 66 -14.31 1.87 -4.19
CA ASP A 66 -13.50 1.38 -5.31
C ASP A 66 -11.99 1.58 -5.08
N MET A 67 -11.60 2.47 -4.17
CA MET A 67 -10.19 2.85 -3.97
C MET A 67 -9.70 2.63 -2.53
N TRP A 68 -10.40 3.16 -1.51
CA TRP A 68 -9.98 3.00 -0.11
C TRP A 68 -10.08 1.54 0.33
N PHE A 69 -11.15 0.86 -0.09
CA PHE A 69 -11.40 -0.54 0.21
C PHE A 69 -10.20 -1.43 -0.13
N LEU A 70 -9.58 -1.21 -1.29
CA LEU A 70 -8.40 -1.96 -1.73
C LEU A 70 -7.19 -1.73 -0.80
N THR A 71 -7.04 -0.53 -0.26
CA THR A 71 -6.01 -0.21 0.73
C THR A 71 -6.31 -0.91 2.07
N GLY A 72 -7.58 -0.92 2.49
CA GLY A 72 -8.05 -1.68 3.65
C GLY A 72 -7.75 -3.18 3.54
N ILE A 73 -7.99 -3.77 2.36
CA ILE A 73 -7.63 -5.17 2.06
C ILE A 73 -6.14 -5.39 2.30
N PHE A 74 -5.26 -4.55 1.75
CA PHE A 74 -3.83 -4.72 1.98
C PHE A 74 -3.47 -4.65 3.48
N LEU A 75 -3.98 -3.66 4.21
CA LEU A 75 -3.66 -3.47 5.63
C LEU A 75 -4.06 -4.69 6.48
N VAL A 76 -5.27 -5.22 6.29
CA VAL A 76 -5.73 -6.41 7.04
C VAL A 76 -5.00 -7.68 6.57
N ARG A 77 -4.80 -7.87 5.26
CA ARG A 77 -4.02 -9.01 4.75
C ARG A 77 -2.59 -9.02 5.29
N HIS A 78 -1.94 -7.86 5.36
CA HIS A 78 -0.60 -7.74 5.94
C HIS A 78 -0.59 -8.00 7.45
N SER A 79 -1.65 -7.62 8.16
CA SER A 79 -1.79 -7.93 9.59
C SER A 79 -1.88 -9.44 9.85
N ILE A 80 -2.56 -10.20 8.98
CA ILE A 80 -2.61 -11.67 9.01
C ILE A 80 -1.21 -12.25 8.82
N GLU A 81 -0.47 -11.81 7.79
CA GLU A 81 0.91 -12.25 7.55
C GLU A 81 1.80 -12.01 8.79
N LEU A 82 1.75 -10.81 9.36
CA LEU A 82 2.52 -10.46 10.56
C LEU A 82 2.12 -11.31 11.77
N GLY A 83 0.83 -11.59 11.94
CA GLY A 83 0.33 -12.43 13.02
C GLY A 83 0.82 -13.87 12.91
N LEU A 84 0.77 -14.44 11.71
CA LEU A 84 1.31 -15.79 11.44
C LEU A 84 2.84 -15.83 11.62
N LYS A 85 3.56 -14.79 11.20
CA LYS A 85 5.00 -14.66 11.44
C LYS A 85 5.32 -14.57 12.93
N ALA A 86 4.50 -13.87 13.73
CA ALA A 86 4.62 -13.86 15.18
C ALA A 86 4.48 -15.29 15.74
N LEU A 87 3.43 -16.02 15.34
CA LEU A 87 3.21 -17.40 15.76
C LEU A 87 4.40 -18.31 15.47
N LEU A 88 5.00 -18.21 14.28
CA LEU A 88 6.23 -18.93 13.94
C LEU A 88 7.41 -18.55 14.84
N CYS A 89 7.59 -17.25 15.14
CA CYS A 89 8.61 -16.80 16.11
C CYS A 89 8.41 -17.39 17.51
N ARG A 90 7.17 -17.71 17.90
CA ARG A 90 6.84 -18.32 19.19
C ARG A 90 7.11 -19.81 19.23
N VAL A 91 6.75 -20.55 18.17
CA VAL A 91 6.81 -22.02 18.17
C VAL A 91 8.14 -22.57 17.66
N LEU A 92 8.88 -21.83 16.84
CA LEU A 92 10.17 -22.28 16.32
C LEU A 92 11.30 -21.92 17.29
N PRO A 93 12.02 -22.92 17.85
CA PRO A 93 12.92 -22.69 18.98
C PRO A 93 14.27 -22.07 18.59
N ARG A 94 14.70 -22.22 17.34
CA ARG A 94 15.99 -21.70 16.86
C ARG A 94 15.77 -20.56 15.89
N LYS A 95 16.58 -19.51 16.04
CA LYS A 95 16.65 -18.37 15.10
C LYS A 95 16.67 -18.85 13.65
N ARG A 96 17.52 -19.84 13.32
CA ARG A 96 17.65 -20.37 11.96
C ARG A 96 16.36 -20.98 11.41
N ASP A 97 15.57 -21.65 12.25
CA ASP A 97 14.32 -22.27 11.81
C ASP A 97 13.28 -21.19 11.42
N ILE A 98 13.28 -20.05 12.13
CA ILE A 98 12.46 -18.89 11.83
C ILE A 98 12.91 -18.25 10.51
N GLU A 99 14.22 -18.04 10.32
CA GLU A 99 14.77 -17.52 9.06
C GLU A 99 14.38 -18.41 7.88
N ASP A 100 14.59 -19.72 7.99
CA ASP A 100 14.24 -20.70 6.96
C ASP A 100 12.73 -20.71 6.68
N ALA A 101 11.88 -20.48 7.70
CA ALA A 101 10.44 -20.33 7.52
C ALA A 101 10.06 -19.06 6.79
N PHE A 102 10.65 -17.92 7.17
CA PHE A 102 10.35 -16.66 6.50
C PHE A 102 10.84 -16.68 5.07
N GLU A 103 12.02 -17.22 4.79
CA GLU A 103 12.56 -17.35 3.42
C GLU A 103 11.70 -18.28 2.55
N ALA A 104 11.27 -19.44 3.09
CA ALA A 104 10.50 -20.42 2.33
C ALA A 104 9.05 -19.98 2.08
N CYS A 105 8.38 -19.44 3.10
CA CYS A 105 6.97 -19.01 2.99
C CYS A 105 6.85 -17.60 2.40
N CYS A 106 7.84 -16.74 2.62
CA CYS A 106 7.86 -15.35 2.17
C CYS A 106 6.63 -14.55 2.62
N HIS A 107 5.64 -14.37 1.73
CA HIS A 107 4.38 -13.67 1.96
C HIS A 107 3.17 -14.60 1.98
N ASP A 108 3.34 -15.89 1.63
CA ASP A 108 2.24 -16.85 1.46
C ASP A 108 1.63 -17.20 2.82
N VAL A 109 0.42 -16.71 3.08
CA VAL A 109 -0.23 -16.84 4.39
C VAL A 109 -0.74 -18.26 4.65
N SER A 110 -1.11 -19.00 3.60
CA SER A 110 -1.46 -20.42 3.73
C SER A 110 -0.25 -21.24 4.16
N MET A 111 0.90 -21.07 3.49
CA MET A 111 2.14 -21.76 3.86
C MET A 111 2.64 -21.37 5.27
N LEU A 112 2.52 -20.10 5.67
CA LEU A 112 2.86 -19.67 7.02
C LEU A 112 1.99 -20.37 8.07
N PHE A 113 0.68 -20.47 7.84
CA PHE A 113 -0.25 -21.13 8.76
C PHE A 113 -0.03 -22.64 8.82
N HIS A 114 0.12 -23.31 7.68
CA HIS A 114 0.46 -24.74 7.63
C HIS A 114 1.76 -25.04 8.38
N LYS A 115 2.79 -24.21 8.20
CA LYS A 115 4.05 -24.40 8.91
C LYS A 115 3.89 -24.21 10.43
N TYR A 116 2.99 -23.34 10.88
CA TYR A 116 2.65 -23.19 12.28
C TYR A 116 1.92 -24.41 12.84
N THR A 117 0.90 -24.93 12.15
CA THR A 117 0.12 -26.09 12.62
C THR A 117 0.92 -27.40 12.56
N ASP A 118 1.81 -27.57 11.57
CA ASP A 118 2.67 -28.75 11.43
C ASP A 118 3.66 -28.93 12.58
N VAL A 119 4.03 -27.85 13.27
CA VAL A 119 4.91 -27.91 14.45
C VAL A 119 4.21 -28.60 15.63
N ARG A 120 2.87 -28.60 15.68
CA ARG A 120 2.04 -29.32 16.67
C ARG A 120 2.39 -29.06 18.14
N LEU A 121 2.94 -27.89 18.45
CA LEU A 121 3.29 -27.50 19.83
C LEU A 121 2.11 -26.90 20.60
N GLU A 122 1.16 -26.30 19.90
CA GLU A 122 -0.01 -25.67 20.49
C GLU A 122 -1.20 -25.76 19.53
N ASN A 123 -2.41 -25.81 20.08
CA ASN A 123 -3.65 -25.76 19.33
C ASN A 123 -4.68 -24.95 20.14
N TYR A 124 -5.19 -23.87 19.54
CA TYR A 124 -6.18 -22.98 20.15
C TYR A 124 -7.46 -22.84 19.32
N LEU A 125 -7.50 -23.47 18.14
CA LEU A 125 -8.66 -23.46 17.26
C LEU A 125 -9.46 -24.75 17.43
N THR A 126 -10.78 -24.66 17.26
CA THR A 126 -11.60 -25.86 17.04
C THR A 126 -11.33 -26.42 15.64
N GLU A 127 -11.73 -27.67 15.38
CA GLU A 127 -11.61 -28.28 14.04
C GLU A 127 -12.36 -27.45 12.97
N GLU A 128 -13.51 -26.86 13.33
CA GLU A 128 -14.29 -26.01 12.44
C GLU A 128 -13.58 -24.68 12.14
N GLU A 129 -13.03 -24.03 13.16
CA GLU A 129 -12.27 -22.78 13.01
C GLU A 129 -11.00 -22.99 12.18
N GLU A 130 -10.29 -24.09 12.41
CA GLU A 130 -9.08 -24.44 11.67
C GLU A 130 -9.39 -24.74 10.20
N ASP A 131 -10.40 -25.57 9.90
CA ASP A 131 -10.83 -25.83 8.52
C ASP A 131 -11.27 -24.54 7.80
N TRP A 132 -12.03 -23.69 8.50
CA TRP A 132 -12.44 -22.41 7.94
C TRP A 132 -11.24 -21.54 7.60
N LEU A 133 -10.26 -21.41 8.51
CA LEU A 133 -9.09 -20.57 8.31
C LEU A 133 -8.21 -21.11 7.17
N ILE A 134 -7.98 -22.43 7.08
CA ILE A 134 -7.21 -23.04 5.99
C ILE A 134 -7.84 -22.68 4.65
N ARG A 135 -9.14 -22.93 4.49
CA ARG A 135 -9.86 -22.66 3.25
C ARG A 135 -9.85 -21.18 2.88
N TYR A 136 -9.98 -20.30 3.88
CA TYR A 136 -9.96 -18.87 3.67
C TYR A 136 -8.58 -18.39 3.20
N LEU A 137 -7.50 -18.83 3.86
CA LEU A 137 -6.13 -18.46 3.48
C LEU A 137 -5.78 -19.01 2.10
N ASP A 138 -6.19 -20.24 1.76
CA ASP A 138 -6.03 -20.78 0.41
C ASP A 138 -6.74 -19.92 -0.64
N SER A 139 -7.99 -19.50 -0.36
CA SER A 139 -8.76 -18.61 -1.25
C SER A 139 -8.09 -17.24 -1.42
N LEU A 140 -7.45 -16.71 -0.37
CA LEU A 140 -6.69 -15.45 -0.44
C LEU A 140 -5.45 -15.60 -1.34
N GLU A 141 -4.73 -16.72 -1.21
CA GLU A 141 -3.52 -17.01 -1.99
C GLU A 141 -3.80 -17.23 -3.49
N GLU A 142 -5.02 -17.61 -3.88
CA GLU A 142 -5.42 -17.61 -5.30
C GLU A 142 -5.42 -16.21 -5.94
N VAL A 143 -5.45 -15.15 -5.12
CA VAL A 143 -5.61 -13.77 -5.57
C VAL A 143 -4.37 -12.91 -5.28
N ASP A 144 -3.80 -13.00 -4.08
CA ASP A 144 -2.74 -12.09 -3.60
C ASP A 144 -1.57 -12.80 -2.91
N LYS A 145 -1.09 -13.87 -3.54
CA LYS A 145 0.04 -14.67 -3.03
C LYS A 145 1.33 -13.89 -2.78
N LYS A 146 1.60 -12.87 -3.59
CA LYS A 146 2.82 -12.05 -3.49
C LYS A 146 2.63 -10.80 -2.62
N SER A 147 1.45 -10.61 -2.04
CA SER A 147 1.06 -9.41 -1.31
C SER A 147 1.15 -8.13 -2.16
N ASP A 148 1.14 -8.19 -3.49
CA ASP A 148 1.36 -7.04 -4.37
C ASP A 148 0.08 -6.54 -5.06
N MET A 149 -0.96 -7.38 -5.14
CA MET A 149 -2.16 -7.13 -5.93
C MET A 149 -2.92 -5.86 -5.48
N PHE A 150 -2.95 -5.62 -4.17
CA PHE A 150 -3.63 -4.47 -3.57
C PHE A 150 -2.69 -3.30 -3.27
N ARG A 151 -1.39 -3.42 -3.59
CA ARG A 151 -0.41 -2.33 -3.50
C ARG A 151 -0.15 -1.65 -4.84
N PHE A 152 -0.23 -2.39 -5.93
CA PHE A 152 0.08 -1.92 -7.27
C PHE A 152 -1.13 -2.05 -8.21
N PRO A 153 -1.08 -1.42 -9.40
CA PRO A 153 -2.11 -1.61 -10.41
C PRO A 153 -2.31 -3.08 -10.78
N PHE A 154 -3.53 -3.43 -11.15
CA PHE A 154 -3.89 -4.81 -11.47
C PHE A 154 -3.21 -5.28 -12.76
N GLU A 155 -2.63 -6.48 -12.74
CA GLU A 155 -2.05 -7.10 -13.92
C GLU A 155 -3.13 -7.68 -14.85
N ASP A 156 -2.79 -7.88 -16.13
CA ASP A 156 -3.71 -8.38 -17.16
C ASP A 156 -4.43 -9.69 -16.77
N GLU A 157 -3.73 -10.59 -16.08
CA GLU A 157 -4.30 -11.86 -15.59
C GLU A 157 -5.44 -11.61 -14.60
N PHE A 158 -5.24 -10.71 -13.63
CA PHE A 158 -6.28 -10.34 -12.66
C PHE A 158 -7.48 -9.71 -13.37
N LEU A 159 -7.23 -8.75 -14.25
CA LEU A 159 -8.28 -8.08 -15.02
C LEU A 159 -9.05 -9.07 -15.90
N SER A 160 -8.38 -10.03 -16.54
CA SER A 160 -9.06 -11.05 -17.36
C SER A 160 -10.06 -11.90 -16.58
N LYS A 161 -9.82 -12.10 -15.27
CA LYS A 161 -10.67 -12.94 -14.40
C LYS A 161 -11.74 -12.14 -13.67
N TYR A 162 -11.44 -10.89 -13.29
CA TYR A 162 -12.24 -10.14 -12.32
C TYR A 162 -12.76 -8.80 -12.80
N ARG A 163 -12.32 -8.30 -13.96
CA ARG A 163 -12.80 -7.03 -14.50
C ARG A 163 -14.32 -7.05 -14.63
N ASP A 164 -14.91 -5.89 -14.36
CA ASP A 164 -16.35 -5.63 -14.44
C ASP A 164 -17.20 -6.34 -13.36
N LYS A 165 -16.56 -6.95 -12.35
CA LYS A 165 -17.27 -7.55 -11.20
C LYS A 165 -17.34 -6.58 -10.02
N PHE A 166 -18.32 -6.80 -9.15
CA PHE A 166 -18.48 -6.07 -7.91
C PHE A 166 -18.10 -6.96 -6.73
N LEU A 167 -17.10 -6.57 -5.94
CA LEU A 167 -16.84 -7.22 -4.66
C LEU A 167 -17.83 -6.71 -3.62
N ASP A 168 -18.39 -7.61 -2.85
CA ASP A 168 -19.22 -7.26 -1.71
C ASP A 168 -18.32 -6.72 -0.58
N ASN A 169 -18.38 -5.41 -0.35
CA ASN A 169 -17.47 -4.77 0.61
C ASN A 169 -17.67 -5.30 2.03
N VAL A 170 -18.91 -5.63 2.39
CA VAL A 170 -19.27 -6.07 3.75
C VAL A 170 -18.84 -7.50 3.95
N ASP A 171 -19.20 -8.41 3.04
CA ASP A 171 -18.88 -9.83 3.19
C ASP A 171 -17.37 -10.08 3.09
N VAL A 172 -16.68 -9.41 2.15
CA VAL A 172 -15.21 -9.51 2.05
C VAL A 172 -14.55 -8.97 3.32
N ALA A 173 -14.96 -7.80 3.82
CA ALA A 173 -14.40 -7.26 5.06
C ALA A 173 -14.65 -8.19 6.25
N ASN A 174 -15.88 -8.71 6.43
CA ASN A 174 -16.21 -9.63 7.51
C ASN A 174 -15.35 -10.90 7.46
N ASN A 175 -15.17 -11.50 6.29
CA ASN A 175 -14.32 -12.68 6.13
C ASN A 175 -12.85 -12.37 6.47
N MET A 176 -12.32 -11.22 6.01
CA MET A 176 -10.96 -10.79 6.37
C MET A 176 -10.78 -10.57 7.87
N LEU A 177 -11.75 -9.92 8.52
CA LEU A 177 -11.72 -9.67 9.95
C LEU A 177 -11.82 -10.96 10.76
N GLN A 178 -12.66 -11.92 10.34
CA GLN A 178 -12.72 -13.25 10.96
C GLN A 178 -11.41 -14.03 10.78
N GLY A 179 -10.83 -14.03 9.57
CA GLY A 179 -9.54 -14.66 9.31
C GLY A 179 -8.44 -14.11 10.24
N TYR A 180 -8.41 -12.79 10.43
CA TYR A 180 -7.52 -12.17 11.41
C TYR A 180 -7.87 -12.52 12.86
N ALA A 181 -9.14 -12.52 13.24
CA ALA A 181 -9.60 -12.87 14.59
C ALA A 181 -9.15 -14.28 15.00
N LEU A 182 -9.19 -15.25 14.09
CA LEU A 182 -8.68 -16.61 14.33
C LEU A 182 -7.15 -16.65 14.51
N VAL A 183 -6.40 -15.86 13.74
CA VAL A 183 -4.95 -15.70 13.94
C VAL A 183 -4.67 -15.02 15.29
N LYS A 184 -5.42 -13.98 15.65
CA LYS A 184 -5.34 -13.28 16.93
C LYS A 184 -5.68 -14.21 18.10
N LYS A 185 -6.69 -15.07 17.97
CA LYS A 185 -7.02 -16.12 18.94
C LYS A 185 -5.82 -17.04 19.18
N CYS A 186 -5.11 -17.46 18.14
CA CYS A 186 -3.86 -18.20 18.29
C CYS A 186 -2.80 -17.38 19.04
N ILE A 187 -2.61 -16.10 18.69
CA ILE A 187 -1.64 -15.20 19.34
C ILE A 187 -1.95 -15.06 20.83
N GLU A 188 -3.22 -14.89 21.19
CA GLU A 188 -3.69 -14.73 22.57
C GLU A 188 -4.03 -16.06 23.27
N ARG A 189 -3.54 -17.19 22.74
CA ARG A 189 -3.64 -18.52 23.35
C ARG A 189 -5.08 -18.95 23.66
N GLY A 190 -5.99 -18.67 22.74
CA GLY A 190 -7.41 -19.04 22.84
C GLY A 190 -8.28 -17.98 23.52
N ILE A 191 -7.72 -16.88 24.00
CA ILE A 191 -8.49 -15.76 24.57
C ILE A 191 -9.11 -14.96 23.43
N VAL A 192 -10.43 -14.77 23.48
CA VAL A 192 -11.23 -14.10 22.45
C VAL A 192 -12.10 -13.02 23.11
N THR A 193 -12.22 -11.87 22.47
CA THR A 193 -13.17 -10.81 22.86
C THR A 193 -14.51 -11.04 22.16
N GLU A 194 -15.61 -10.51 22.68
CA GLU A 194 -16.96 -10.65 22.08
C GLU A 194 -16.99 -10.23 20.59
N GLU A 195 -16.24 -9.19 20.22
CA GLU A 195 -16.12 -8.69 18.84
C GLU A 195 -15.37 -9.65 17.88
N ASP A 196 -14.61 -10.61 18.43
CA ASP A 196 -13.79 -11.56 17.68
C ASP A 196 -14.39 -12.98 17.71
N GLU A 197 -15.65 -13.13 18.16
CA GLU A 197 -16.33 -14.43 18.18
C GLU A 197 -16.50 -15.00 16.76
N PHE A 198 -16.23 -16.30 16.63
CA PHE A 198 -16.34 -17.01 15.36
C PHE A 198 -17.81 -17.11 14.90
N ASP A 199 -18.10 -16.63 13.69
CA ASP A 199 -19.38 -16.82 13.03
C ASP A 199 -19.29 -17.89 11.93
N GLY A 200 -19.76 -19.10 12.26
CA GLY A 200 -19.83 -20.23 11.34
C GLY A 200 -20.79 -20.03 10.14
N LYS A 201 -21.53 -18.91 10.08
CA LYS A 201 -22.35 -18.56 8.89
C LYS A 201 -21.52 -17.93 7.78
N LEU A 202 -20.37 -17.33 8.10
CA LEU A 202 -19.47 -16.74 7.12
C LEU A 202 -18.80 -17.82 6.29
N LYS A 203 -18.65 -17.59 4.98
CA LYS A 203 -18.00 -18.54 4.08
C LYS A 203 -16.51 -18.22 3.97
N PRO A 204 -15.62 -19.23 3.97
CA PRO A 204 -14.17 -19.02 3.89
C PRO A 204 -13.73 -18.71 2.45
N GLU A 205 -14.24 -17.61 1.89
CA GLU A 205 -13.91 -17.11 0.55
C GLU A 205 -13.34 -15.71 0.68
N PHE A 206 -12.18 -15.46 0.06
CA PHE A 206 -11.58 -14.13 0.07
C PHE A 206 -12.38 -13.14 -0.78
N PHE A 207 -12.72 -13.51 -2.01
CA PHE A 207 -13.56 -12.71 -2.89
C PHE A 207 -15.01 -13.19 -2.87
N VAL A 208 -15.87 -12.37 -2.26
CA VAL A 208 -17.32 -12.50 -2.33
C VAL A 208 -17.84 -11.46 -3.32
N PHE A 209 -18.68 -11.89 -4.27
CA PHE A 209 -19.18 -11.02 -5.34
C PHE A 209 -20.63 -10.62 -5.13
N ALA A 210 -20.91 -9.34 -5.34
CA ALA A 210 -22.25 -8.78 -5.37
C ALA A 210 -22.82 -8.72 -6.79
N SER A 211 -24.15 -8.62 -6.90
CA SER A 211 -24.86 -8.48 -8.17
C SER A 211 -25.04 -7.02 -8.63
N HIS A 212 -24.67 -6.04 -7.78
CA HIS A 212 -24.80 -4.61 -8.05
C HIS A 212 -23.64 -3.81 -7.46
N GLY A 213 -23.38 -2.62 -8.01
CA GLY A 213 -22.34 -1.70 -7.53
C GLY A 213 -22.76 -0.78 -6.37
N ILE A 214 -24.03 -0.77 -5.99
CA ILE A 214 -24.51 0.08 -4.89
C ILE A 214 -23.84 -0.35 -3.57
N GLY A 215 -22.87 0.44 -3.09
CA GLY A 215 -22.10 0.18 -1.86
C GLY A 215 -20.98 -0.87 -1.97
N ASN A 216 -20.65 -1.29 -3.19
CA ASN A 216 -19.74 -2.40 -3.47
C ASN A 216 -18.59 -1.97 -4.36
N CYS A 217 -17.40 -2.54 -4.14
CA CYS A 217 -16.20 -2.21 -4.90
C CYS A 217 -16.32 -2.70 -6.35
N TYR A 218 -16.30 -1.78 -7.30
CA TYR A 218 -16.27 -2.10 -8.72
C TYR A 218 -14.82 -2.36 -9.18
N LEU A 219 -14.52 -3.59 -9.56
CA LEU A 219 -13.22 -3.98 -10.12
C LEU A 219 -13.12 -3.55 -11.58
N TRP A 220 -13.04 -2.25 -11.80
CA TRP A 220 -12.98 -1.66 -13.14
C TRP A 220 -11.70 -0.89 -13.38
N GLN A 221 -11.16 -1.12 -14.58
CA GLN A 221 -10.04 -0.39 -15.14
C GLN A 221 -10.29 -0.27 -16.65
N ARG A 222 -10.03 0.91 -17.25
CA ARG A 222 -10.06 1.04 -18.71
C ARG A 222 -8.88 0.24 -19.30
N ILE A 223 -9.04 -0.28 -20.51
CA ILE A 223 -7.94 -0.99 -21.20
C ILE A 223 -6.74 -0.06 -21.43
N SER A 224 -6.99 1.23 -21.63
CA SER A 224 -5.96 2.26 -21.82
C SER A 224 -5.46 2.87 -20.51
N ASP A 225 -5.98 2.44 -19.36
CA ASP A 225 -5.60 2.96 -18.05
C ASP A 225 -4.61 1.99 -17.40
N GLU A 226 -3.48 2.52 -16.96
CA GLU A 226 -2.42 1.79 -16.29
C GLU A 226 -2.75 1.48 -14.82
N GLY A 227 -3.90 1.96 -14.31
CA GLY A 227 -4.49 1.62 -13.02
C GLY A 227 -3.88 2.34 -11.82
N PHE A 228 -2.99 3.31 -12.05
CA PHE A 228 -2.33 4.05 -10.97
C PHE A 228 -3.27 4.98 -10.20
N HIS A 229 -4.23 5.63 -10.88
CA HIS A 229 -5.13 6.58 -10.22
C HIS A 229 -5.87 5.95 -9.03
N VAL A 230 -6.49 4.78 -9.25
CA VAL A 230 -7.20 4.03 -8.20
C VAL A 230 -6.30 3.77 -6.99
N LYS A 231 -5.04 3.36 -7.22
CA LYS A 231 -4.11 3.03 -6.14
C LYS A 231 -3.60 4.29 -5.44
N VAL A 232 -3.17 5.31 -6.19
CA VAL A 232 -2.64 6.56 -5.62
C VAL A 232 -3.70 7.27 -4.78
N THR A 233 -4.93 7.41 -5.30
CA THR A 233 -6.04 8.04 -4.58
C THR A 233 -6.41 7.23 -3.34
N GLY A 234 -6.60 5.90 -3.48
CA GLY A 234 -6.94 5.02 -2.36
C GLY A 234 -5.96 5.12 -1.20
N TYR A 235 -4.65 4.99 -1.47
CA TYR A 235 -3.64 5.11 -0.42
C TYR A 235 -3.55 6.54 0.14
N SER A 236 -3.57 7.58 -0.71
CA SER A 236 -3.41 8.97 -0.27
C SER A 236 -4.53 9.43 0.67
N GLU A 237 -5.77 9.05 0.37
CA GLU A 237 -6.92 9.44 1.17
C GLU A 237 -7.04 8.61 2.46
N VAL A 238 -6.70 7.31 2.42
CA VAL A 238 -6.62 6.47 3.63
C VAL A 238 -5.51 6.97 4.56
N ILE A 239 -4.37 7.42 4.03
CA ILE A 239 -3.31 8.06 4.81
C ILE A 239 -3.86 9.28 5.58
N ASP A 240 -4.57 10.18 4.88
CA ASP A 240 -5.12 11.39 5.49
C ASP A 240 -6.16 11.03 6.58
N TYR A 241 -7.04 10.09 6.28
CA TYR A 241 -8.03 9.58 7.23
C TYR A 241 -7.37 8.98 8.48
N ILE A 242 -6.44 8.04 8.33
CA ILE A 242 -5.76 7.37 9.46
C ILE A 242 -4.95 8.37 10.29
N TYR A 243 -4.25 9.31 9.64
CA TYR A 243 -3.52 10.36 10.34
C TYR A 243 -4.46 11.22 11.20
N GLN A 244 -5.61 11.63 10.67
CA GLN A 244 -6.58 12.48 11.39
C GLN A 244 -7.39 11.71 12.44
N ASN A 245 -7.50 10.38 12.30
CA ASN A 245 -8.30 9.54 13.19
C ASN A 245 -7.72 9.49 14.62
N GLN A 246 -8.47 10.05 15.57
CA GLN A 246 -8.10 10.11 17.00
C GLN A 246 -8.36 8.80 17.74
N ASN A 247 -9.13 7.87 17.16
CA ASN A 247 -9.38 6.54 17.74
C ASN A 247 -8.18 5.61 17.55
N ILE A 248 -7.16 6.02 16.78
CA ILE A 248 -5.90 5.32 16.59
C ILE A 248 -4.79 6.16 17.21
N THR A 249 -4.11 5.62 18.23
CA THR A 249 -2.99 6.30 18.87
C THR A 249 -1.83 6.49 17.89
N ASN A 250 -0.98 7.49 18.13
CA ASN A 250 0.14 7.79 17.24
C ASN A 250 1.09 6.59 17.09
N GLU A 251 1.32 5.84 18.17
CA GLU A 251 2.12 4.61 18.15
C GLU A 251 1.53 3.57 17.19
N ASN A 252 0.20 3.42 17.19
CA ASN A 252 -0.46 2.39 16.40
C ASN A 252 -0.58 2.72 14.92
N LYS A 253 -0.48 4.00 14.53
CA LYS A 253 -0.55 4.41 13.12
C LYS A 253 0.79 4.74 12.50
N LEU A 254 1.86 4.96 13.26
CA LEU A 254 3.16 5.41 12.73
C LEU A 254 3.74 4.47 11.65
N TYR A 255 3.92 3.18 11.95
CA TYR A 255 4.46 2.21 10.99
C TYR A 255 3.56 2.03 9.76
N PRO A 256 2.24 1.77 9.91
CA PRO A 256 1.33 1.70 8.78
C PRO A 256 1.34 2.97 7.91
N LEU A 257 1.38 4.17 8.51
CA LEU A 257 1.43 5.43 7.77
C LEU A 257 2.72 5.57 6.97
N ILE A 258 3.89 5.38 7.59
CA ILE A 258 5.17 5.50 6.87
C ILE A 258 5.24 4.50 5.71
N PHE A 259 4.78 3.26 5.94
CA PHE A 259 4.68 2.27 4.87
C PHE A 259 3.77 2.76 3.73
N MET A 260 2.55 3.17 4.04
CA MET A 260 1.58 3.62 3.03
C MET A 260 2.14 4.81 2.24
N PHE A 261 2.70 5.81 2.92
CA PHE A 261 3.38 6.95 2.27
C PHE A 261 4.49 6.50 1.32
N ARG A 262 5.38 5.61 1.78
CA ARG A 262 6.49 5.11 0.96
C ARG A 262 6.00 4.29 -0.24
N ASN A 263 4.91 3.55 -0.10
CA ASN A 263 4.24 2.86 -1.21
C ASN A 263 3.64 3.87 -2.20
N THR A 264 2.95 4.91 -1.72
CA THR A 264 2.36 5.95 -2.56
C THR A 264 3.41 6.75 -3.33
N ILE A 265 4.53 7.09 -2.71
CA ILE A 265 5.65 7.76 -3.40
C ILE A 265 6.15 6.89 -4.57
N GLU A 266 6.27 5.57 -4.39
CA GLU A 266 6.64 4.66 -5.47
C GLU A 266 5.56 4.62 -6.57
N LEU A 267 4.28 4.57 -6.20
CA LEU A 267 3.17 4.61 -7.16
C LEU A 267 3.17 5.90 -7.98
N CYS A 268 3.33 7.06 -7.36
CA CYS A 268 3.41 8.36 -8.05
C CYS A 268 4.61 8.40 -9.01
N LEU A 269 5.79 7.94 -8.57
CA LEU A 269 6.97 7.85 -9.44
C LEU A 269 6.77 6.88 -10.60
N LYS A 270 6.12 5.74 -10.36
CA LYS A 270 5.75 4.79 -11.43
C LYS A 270 4.74 5.41 -12.38
N ARG A 271 3.71 6.12 -11.90
CA ARG A 271 2.74 6.80 -12.77
C ARG A 271 3.41 7.81 -13.71
N LEU A 272 4.33 8.64 -13.19
CA LEU A 272 5.15 9.56 -14.00
C LEU A 272 6.01 8.82 -15.04
N PHE A 273 6.47 7.61 -14.70
CA PHE A 273 7.23 6.75 -15.61
C PHE A 273 6.42 6.32 -16.85
N TYR A 274 5.10 6.28 -16.74
CA TYR A 274 4.12 5.94 -17.78
C TYR A 274 3.52 7.18 -18.48
N SER A 275 4.06 8.37 -18.22
CA SER A 275 3.58 9.61 -18.86
C SER A 275 3.55 9.49 -20.39
N ARG A 276 2.48 10.03 -20.98
CA ARG A 276 2.15 9.96 -22.42
C ARG A 276 2.80 11.08 -23.25
N VAL A 277 3.58 11.96 -22.63
CA VAL A 277 4.25 13.07 -23.32
C VAL A 277 5.28 12.57 -24.34
N ASP A 278 5.46 13.31 -25.44
CA ASP A 278 6.36 12.91 -26.54
C ASP A 278 7.81 12.66 -26.09
N ASN A 279 8.27 13.43 -25.11
CA ASN A 279 9.62 13.33 -24.55
C ASN A 279 9.61 12.66 -23.18
N GLY A 280 8.85 11.58 -23.05
CA GLY A 280 8.80 10.75 -21.86
C GLY A 280 10.07 9.91 -21.63
N VAL A 281 9.96 8.94 -20.73
CA VAL A 281 11.07 8.02 -20.42
C VAL A 281 11.44 7.21 -21.68
N PRO A 282 12.73 7.13 -22.07
CA PRO A 282 13.13 6.37 -23.25
C PRO A 282 12.66 4.91 -23.20
N LEU A 283 12.08 4.40 -24.29
CA LEU A 283 11.43 3.08 -24.34
C LEU A 283 12.29 1.92 -23.81
N LYS A 284 13.60 1.94 -24.09
CA LYS A 284 14.55 0.93 -23.57
C LYS A 284 14.65 0.95 -22.03
N VAL A 285 14.69 2.15 -21.45
CA VAL A 285 14.69 2.35 -20.01
C VAL A 285 13.33 1.96 -19.45
N PHE A 286 12.25 2.41 -20.11
CA PHE A 286 10.89 2.07 -19.72
C PHE A 286 10.69 0.56 -19.54
N ASN A 287 11.04 -0.19 -20.59
CA ASN A 287 10.87 -1.64 -20.64
C ASN A 287 11.71 -2.40 -19.59
N SER A 288 12.83 -1.84 -19.15
CA SER A 288 13.71 -2.50 -18.18
C SER A 288 13.48 -2.08 -16.73
N LYS A 289 12.81 -0.94 -16.49
CA LYS A 289 12.77 -0.30 -15.17
C LYS A 289 11.38 0.02 -14.63
N ARG A 290 10.32 -0.02 -15.44
CA ARG A 290 8.95 0.35 -15.01
C ARG A 290 8.42 -0.45 -13.81
N LYS A 291 8.87 -1.69 -13.64
CA LYS A 291 8.51 -2.56 -12.49
C LYS A 291 9.45 -2.42 -11.28
N SER A 292 10.44 -1.52 -11.31
CA SER A 292 11.41 -1.37 -10.22
C SER A 292 10.76 -0.80 -8.95
N HIS A 293 11.26 -1.24 -7.80
CA HIS A 293 10.90 -0.70 -6.48
C HIS A 293 11.89 0.35 -5.97
N LEU A 294 12.97 0.61 -6.71
CA LEU A 294 14.04 1.51 -6.29
C LEU A 294 13.71 2.96 -6.64
N ILE A 295 13.17 3.70 -5.66
CA ILE A 295 12.66 5.07 -5.84
C ILE A 295 13.70 6.02 -6.44
N LYS A 296 14.96 6.00 -5.96
CA LYS A 296 16.01 6.90 -6.45
C LYS A 296 16.73 6.36 -7.68
N LYS A 297 17.32 5.17 -7.54
CA LYS A 297 18.24 4.60 -8.53
C LYS A 297 17.59 4.35 -9.89
N ASP A 298 16.34 3.91 -9.90
CA ASP A 298 15.65 3.49 -11.12
C ASP A 298 14.48 4.40 -11.49
N LEU A 299 13.61 4.80 -10.54
CA LEU A 299 12.43 5.58 -10.87
C LEU A 299 12.77 7.08 -11.03
N TRP A 300 13.11 7.77 -9.94
CA TRP A 300 13.44 9.21 -9.92
C TRP A 300 14.51 9.59 -10.93
N LYS A 301 15.61 8.82 -11.01
CA LYS A 301 16.70 9.05 -11.96
C LYS A 301 16.21 9.23 -13.40
N ASN A 302 15.16 8.52 -13.80
CA ASN A 302 14.66 8.52 -15.18
C ASN A 302 13.44 9.43 -15.37
N VAL A 303 12.64 9.71 -14.34
CA VAL A 303 11.54 10.68 -14.43
C VAL A 303 12.00 12.12 -14.25
N LYS A 304 13.03 12.38 -13.44
CA LYS A 304 13.58 13.74 -13.19
C LYS A 304 13.91 14.49 -14.48
N PRO A 305 14.59 13.89 -15.49
CA PRO A 305 14.86 14.58 -16.75
C PRO A 305 13.60 14.96 -17.53
N VAL A 306 12.55 14.14 -17.47
CA VAL A 306 11.25 14.41 -18.13
C VAL A 306 10.59 15.63 -17.46
N ILE A 307 10.51 15.63 -16.13
CA ILE A 307 9.96 16.74 -15.35
C ILE A 307 10.76 18.03 -15.64
N LYS A 308 12.10 17.98 -15.57
CA LYS A 308 12.96 19.15 -15.81
C LYS A 308 12.76 19.74 -17.21
N LYS A 309 12.61 18.89 -18.23
CA LYS A 309 12.37 19.35 -19.60
C LYS A 309 11.09 20.18 -19.67
N TYR A 310 9.96 19.59 -19.28
CA TYR A 310 8.66 20.24 -19.44
C TYR A 310 8.46 21.42 -18.48
N ALA A 311 9.03 21.38 -17.28
CA ALA A 311 9.06 22.52 -16.38
C ALA A 311 9.85 23.70 -17.01
N ASN A 312 11.02 23.43 -17.61
CA ASN A 312 11.82 24.45 -18.27
C ASN A 312 11.12 25.02 -19.52
N ASP A 313 10.45 24.18 -20.31
CA ASP A 313 9.69 24.61 -21.49
C ASP A 313 8.53 25.55 -21.10
N SER A 314 7.97 25.38 -19.89
CA SER A 314 6.92 26.24 -19.30
C SER A 314 7.45 27.43 -18.49
N GLY A 315 8.78 27.58 -18.33
CA GLY A 315 9.39 28.66 -17.56
C GLY A 315 9.24 28.54 -16.03
N GLU A 316 9.01 27.33 -15.52
CA GLU A 316 8.84 27.03 -14.10
C GLU A 316 10.18 27.02 -13.33
N ASP A 317 10.12 27.27 -12.02
CA ASP A 317 11.29 27.20 -11.14
C ASP A 317 11.71 25.74 -10.86
N LEU A 318 12.93 25.39 -11.27
CA LEU A 318 13.48 24.05 -11.09
C LEU A 318 14.00 23.78 -9.67
N THR A 319 14.07 24.79 -8.80
CA THR A 319 14.58 24.67 -7.43
C THR A 319 13.81 23.62 -6.63
N THR A 320 12.49 23.57 -6.79
CA THR A 320 11.61 22.58 -6.13
C THR A 320 12.01 21.14 -6.50
N ILE A 321 12.45 20.89 -7.73
CA ILE A 321 12.86 19.56 -8.19
C ILE A 321 14.10 19.08 -7.43
N ASP A 322 15.05 19.99 -7.16
CA ASP A 322 16.27 19.64 -6.44
C ASP A 322 16.00 19.51 -4.92
N ILE A 323 15.04 20.26 -4.35
CA ILE A 323 14.54 20.03 -2.98
C ILE A 323 13.96 18.61 -2.89
N VAL A 324 13.03 18.25 -3.76
CA VAL A 324 12.37 16.92 -3.75
C VAL A 324 13.36 15.78 -3.95
N GLU A 325 14.41 15.98 -4.76
CA GLU A 325 15.48 14.98 -4.90
C GLU A 325 16.21 14.70 -3.59
N GLY A 326 16.44 15.74 -2.78
CA GLY A 326 16.99 15.62 -1.43
C GLY A 326 16.02 14.88 -0.51
N LEU A 327 14.73 15.24 -0.54
CA LEU A 327 13.72 14.58 0.29
C LEU A 327 13.60 13.08 -0.04
N LEU A 328 13.64 12.73 -1.33
CA LEU A 328 13.63 11.34 -1.80
C LEU A 328 14.91 10.57 -1.47
N GLU A 329 16.07 11.23 -1.32
CA GLU A 329 17.29 10.56 -0.86
C GLU A 329 17.13 10.07 0.57
N GLU A 330 16.60 10.90 1.47
CA GLU A 330 16.33 10.52 2.86
C GLU A 330 15.41 9.28 2.92
N ILE A 331 14.32 9.28 2.14
CA ILE A 331 13.41 8.12 2.10
C ILE A 331 14.10 6.87 1.52
N ASN A 332 15.00 7.04 0.55
CA ASN A 332 15.75 5.94 -0.05
C ASN A 332 16.78 5.35 0.93
N GLU A 333 17.41 6.16 1.76
CA GLU A 333 18.30 5.69 2.84
C GLU A 333 17.51 4.97 3.93
N LEU A 334 16.32 5.48 4.26
CA LEU A 334 15.41 4.90 5.24
C LEU A 334 14.79 3.57 4.81
N ASP A 335 14.31 3.46 3.56
CA ASP A 335 13.60 2.27 3.07
C ASP A 335 13.78 2.05 1.55
N LYS A 336 15.02 1.74 1.18
CA LYS A 336 15.44 1.47 -0.20
C LYS A 336 14.58 0.45 -0.93
N ASN A 337 14.18 -0.64 -0.27
CA ASN A 337 13.48 -1.77 -0.89
C ASN A 337 11.96 -1.73 -0.65
N GLY A 338 11.44 -0.84 0.19
CA GLY A 338 10.02 -0.77 0.51
C GLY A 338 9.55 -1.85 1.49
N ASP A 339 10.44 -2.34 2.35
CA ASP A 339 10.18 -3.41 3.32
C ASP A 339 10.44 -3.03 4.78
N ASN A 340 11.18 -1.94 5.05
CA ASN A 340 11.59 -1.57 6.41
C ASN A 340 10.44 -1.17 7.33
N PHE A 341 9.34 -0.66 6.76
CA PHE A 341 8.14 -0.30 7.52
C PHE A 341 7.01 -1.32 7.40
N ARG A 342 7.26 -2.44 6.72
CA ARG A 342 6.35 -3.61 6.71
C ARG A 342 6.65 -4.60 7.82
N TYR A 343 7.91 -4.70 8.23
CA TYR A 343 8.38 -5.70 9.18
C TYR A 343 9.30 -5.06 10.23
N PRO A 344 9.31 -5.54 11.48
CA PRO A 344 10.25 -5.03 12.48
C PRO A 344 11.71 -5.41 12.15
N THR A 345 11.91 -6.50 11.40
CA THR A 345 13.23 -7.06 11.10
C THR A 345 13.42 -7.44 9.63
N SER A 346 14.68 -7.63 9.23
CA SER A 346 15.06 -8.37 8.03
C SER A 346 14.68 -9.86 8.10
N TYR A 347 14.90 -10.61 7.01
CA TYR A 347 14.88 -12.08 7.02
C TYR A 347 15.90 -12.68 8.01
N SER A 348 17.05 -12.03 8.23
CA SER A 348 18.05 -12.42 9.25
C SER A 348 17.67 -12.01 10.68
N LEU A 349 16.43 -11.56 10.90
CA LEU A 349 15.89 -11.10 12.18
C LEU A 349 16.69 -9.95 12.80
N GLU A 350 17.29 -9.11 11.95
CA GLU A 350 17.96 -7.87 12.36
C GLU A 350 16.98 -6.71 12.31
N TYR A 351 16.88 -5.97 13.42
CA TYR A 351 16.04 -4.77 13.51
C TYR A 351 16.66 -3.63 12.71
N ARG A 352 15.89 -3.08 11.77
CA ARG A 352 16.38 -2.06 10.82
C ARG A 352 16.07 -0.63 11.27
N PHE A 353 14.96 -0.44 11.98
CA PHE A 353 14.53 0.85 12.49
C PHE A 353 14.15 0.71 13.97
N ASP A 354 15.11 1.03 14.85
CA ASP A 354 14.99 0.80 16.30
C ASP A 354 15.66 1.92 17.11
N ASN A 355 15.14 2.14 18.31
CA ASN A 355 15.55 3.20 19.23
C ASN A 355 15.60 4.58 18.57
N LYS A 356 14.54 4.90 17.81
CA LYS A 356 14.33 6.18 17.13
C LYS A 356 13.13 6.90 17.71
N GLU A 357 13.12 8.21 17.58
CA GLU A 357 11.98 9.05 17.95
C GLU A 357 11.58 9.84 16.71
N LEU A 358 10.29 9.83 16.38
CA LEU A 358 9.72 10.52 15.23
C LEU A 358 8.51 11.34 15.67
N ASP A 359 8.40 12.55 15.17
CA ASP A 359 7.18 13.34 15.25
C ASP A 359 6.27 12.97 14.08
N ILE A 360 5.16 12.29 14.37
CA ILE A 360 4.25 11.80 13.32
C ILE A 360 3.63 12.93 12.50
N SER A 361 3.46 14.13 13.07
CA SER A 361 2.96 15.30 12.34
C SER A 361 3.99 15.85 11.38
N ASN A 362 5.25 15.90 11.78
CA ASN A 362 6.35 16.28 10.89
C ASN A 362 6.53 15.25 9.77
N VAL A 363 6.54 13.96 10.10
CA VAL A 363 6.62 12.85 9.13
C VAL A 363 5.47 12.92 8.11
N TYR A 364 4.24 13.17 8.56
CA TYR A 364 3.07 13.36 7.69
C TYR A 364 3.32 14.51 6.70
N THR A 365 3.67 15.70 7.20
CA THR A 365 3.92 16.88 6.36
C THR A 365 5.04 16.62 5.34
N TYR A 366 6.16 16.04 5.79
CA TYR A 366 7.32 15.74 4.96
C TYR A 366 6.96 14.80 3.80
N LEU A 367 6.31 13.68 4.08
CA LEU A 367 5.98 12.67 3.08
C LEU A 367 4.84 13.14 2.16
N LYS A 368 3.85 13.87 2.71
CA LYS A 368 2.75 14.44 1.93
C LYS A 368 3.24 15.51 0.96
N ALA A 369 4.24 16.31 1.32
CA ALA A 369 4.85 17.29 0.42
C ALA A 369 5.46 16.64 -0.84
N ILE A 370 6.14 15.49 -0.68
CA ILE A 370 6.69 14.73 -1.80
C ILE A 370 5.55 14.25 -2.72
N ILE A 371 4.51 13.65 -2.14
CA ILE A 371 3.36 13.15 -2.93
C ILE A 371 2.69 14.29 -3.69
N ASN A 372 2.37 15.40 -3.02
CA ASN A 372 1.70 16.55 -3.64
C ASN A 372 2.51 17.10 -4.83
N PHE A 373 3.84 17.15 -4.71
CA PHE A 373 4.70 17.55 -5.82
C PHE A 373 4.64 16.56 -6.99
N LEU A 374 4.73 15.26 -6.72
CA LEU A 374 4.69 14.24 -7.78
C LEU A 374 3.32 14.17 -8.47
N ASP A 375 2.23 14.39 -7.72
CA ASP A 375 0.86 14.48 -8.23
C ASP A 375 0.67 15.75 -9.09
N GLY A 376 1.28 16.87 -8.70
CA GLY A 376 1.34 18.08 -9.50
C GLY A 376 2.13 17.90 -10.80
N CYS A 377 3.27 17.20 -10.75
CA CYS A 377 4.04 16.85 -11.95
C CYS A 377 3.22 15.98 -12.91
N ASP A 378 2.46 15.03 -12.38
CA ASP A 378 1.61 14.14 -13.18
C ASP A 378 0.52 14.92 -13.90
N SER A 379 -0.19 15.78 -13.18
CA SER A 379 -1.22 16.67 -13.73
C SER A 379 -0.65 17.58 -14.84
N MET A 380 0.54 18.13 -14.63
CA MET A 380 1.23 18.94 -15.64
C MET A 380 1.54 18.12 -16.89
N LEU A 381 2.12 16.92 -16.73
CA LEU A 381 2.50 16.09 -17.86
C LEU A 381 1.29 15.55 -18.63
N ASP A 382 0.20 15.22 -17.95
CA ASP A 382 -1.04 14.78 -18.62
C ASP A 382 -1.67 15.90 -19.45
N ALA A 383 -1.76 17.11 -18.91
CA ALA A 383 -2.25 18.26 -19.66
C ALA A 383 -1.43 18.54 -20.92
N ILE A 384 -0.10 18.40 -20.82
CA ILE A 384 0.80 18.53 -21.97
C ILE A 384 0.59 17.40 -22.97
N ALA A 385 0.45 16.15 -22.51
CA ALA A 385 0.25 15.01 -23.40
C ALA A 385 -1.06 15.10 -24.19
N ASP A 386 -2.12 15.61 -23.57
CA ASP A 386 -3.39 15.84 -24.24
C ASP A 386 -3.25 16.93 -25.32
N TYR A 387 -2.59 18.05 -25.02
CA TYR A 387 -2.29 19.10 -26.00
C TYR A 387 -1.44 18.60 -27.18
N GLN A 388 -0.40 17.80 -26.90
CA GLN A 388 0.44 17.20 -27.94
C GLN A 388 -0.36 16.24 -28.84
N SER A 389 -1.29 15.48 -28.24
CA SER A 389 -2.17 14.56 -28.97
C SER A 389 -3.14 15.30 -29.88
N GLU A 390 -3.71 16.42 -29.42
CA GLU A 390 -4.60 17.27 -30.21
C GLU A 390 -3.89 17.86 -31.44
N ILE A 391 -2.71 18.48 -31.26
CA ILE A 391 -1.92 19.03 -32.38
C ILE A 391 -1.61 17.94 -33.42
N LYS A 392 -1.21 16.76 -32.96
CA LYS A 392 -0.87 15.65 -33.85
C LYS A 392 -2.08 15.19 -34.65
N ALA A 393 -3.25 15.08 -34.01
CA ALA A 393 -4.49 14.70 -34.68
C ALA A 393 -4.93 15.73 -35.73
N GLU A 394 -4.80 17.02 -35.42
CA GLU A 394 -5.08 18.11 -36.38
C GLU A 394 -4.15 18.06 -37.58
N TYR A 395 -2.84 17.95 -37.35
CA TYR A 395 -1.85 17.83 -38.43
C TYR A 395 -2.08 16.59 -39.30
N GLU A 396 -2.40 15.44 -38.71
CA GLU A 396 -2.76 14.23 -39.45
C GLU A 396 -4.04 14.40 -40.29
N ALA A 397 -5.04 15.11 -39.77
CA ALA A 397 -6.27 15.41 -40.49
C ALA A 397 -6.02 16.35 -41.69
N GLU A 398 -5.23 17.40 -41.51
CA GLU A 398 -4.82 18.31 -42.58
C GLU A 398 -4.04 17.59 -43.69
N MET A 399 -3.08 16.74 -43.30
CA MET A 399 -2.31 15.92 -44.25
C MET A 399 -3.21 14.97 -45.05
N ARG A 400 -4.18 14.30 -44.40
CA ARG A 400 -5.15 13.43 -45.10
C ARG A 400 -6.04 14.23 -46.06
N ALA A 401 -6.58 15.37 -45.61
CA ALA A 401 -7.39 16.24 -46.46
C ALA A 401 -6.63 16.75 -47.68
N SER A 402 -5.32 17.00 -47.54
CA SER A 402 -4.46 17.41 -48.66
C SER A 402 -4.16 16.28 -49.66
N LEU A 403 -4.12 15.02 -49.19
CA LEU A 403 -3.90 13.84 -50.01
C LEU A 403 -5.16 13.41 -50.76
N ASP A 404 -6.35 13.57 -50.17
CA ASP A 404 -7.64 13.29 -50.83
C ASP A 404 -8.00 14.30 -51.94
N TRP A 405 -7.24 15.40 -52.05
CA TRP A 405 -7.39 16.43 -53.10
C TRP A 405 -6.52 16.18 -54.35
N TYR A 406 -5.66 15.15 -54.32
CA TYR A 406 -4.83 14.67 -55.44
C TYR A 406 -5.30 13.30 -55.91
#